data_AF-A0A448ZGI3-F1
#
_entry.id   AF-A0A448ZGI3-F1
#
_cell.length_a   1.000
_cell.length_b   1.000
_cell.length_c   1.000
_cell.angle_alpha   90.00
_cell.angle_beta   90.00
_cell.angle_gamma   90.00
#
_symmetry.space_group_name_H-M   'P 1'
#
loop_
_entity.id
_entity.type
_entity.pdbx_description
1 polymer ?
#
loop_
_entity_poly.entity_id
_entity_poly.type
_entity_poly.pdbx_seq_one_letter_code
_entity_poly.pdbx_strand_id
1 'polypeptide(L)'
;MSSRIRCSAFLVMGGMLVLVSSFSNNLPARGSIGHRDVAQVCSFTNSKHSLSTQEIWQRSTPNTFLSMASSPAATADESQQVGDLFSKYCDDDNLIDKKTLESMPPFAMMLADEDLLPAELNDIWEAALKSSKDPSRVDSDSFAQIYRDVDDLFEDDEEEDEDEDEDSGETDASSEPADSETQMADATENELDEELSKAYKSLCDENGLISKKKMLEWEEIESLLEEGLLGEDEFEELWANSVSDNAESSIDSNGFLTFNLGLDELFELDDEDEEDDEEEEGELPPTPATPRAMVIEGDMPPGVLFSQLADENYLVGSKELILWVELKDMLEEGDLLESELKVIFKKYATPEGKLTEETFVEFYDEIDGLFEEDDDEDGEEVTAAAPTPPQQAQPNTAMSERVKGDFLSFIDIVIEEDEEPCGFGASEADQEQVLNILKVLEQQPTNMIVQKDGNIEQSDLAGTWELIYTSSSAMKFNKGLSGIGGSFPNGKFGSLRQDLIATKFLSDMFYKERIDVNPSSASFDVTVNGVWDLRKSVSIFTGQPTVILNVEPDRVTYGPTSTRADHWKSLGPVNRLDLSYLDDDLRVMRGCTSSETVFVFKKV
;
A
#
# COMPACT_ATOMS: atom_id res chain seq x y z
N MET A 1 -33.08 54.18 -0.66
CA MET A 1 -33.18 54.44 0.80
C MET A 1 -32.21 53.47 1.47
N SER A 2 -31.13 54.01 2.04
CA SER A 2 -30.07 53.26 2.72
C SER A 2 -30.51 52.74 4.08
N SER A 3 -30.02 51.54 4.45
CA SER A 3 -29.84 51.16 5.86
C SER A 3 -28.47 50.49 6.02
N ARG A 4 -27.64 51.10 6.87
CA ARG A 4 -26.36 50.63 7.41
C ARG A 4 -26.58 50.21 8.86
N ILE A 5 -26.03 49.09 9.32
CA ILE A 5 -25.73 48.78 10.74
C ILE A 5 -24.50 47.83 10.74
N ARG A 6 -23.27 48.34 10.92
CA ARG A 6 -22.44 48.52 12.14
C ARG A 6 -21.66 47.27 12.59
N CYS A 7 -20.34 47.34 12.33
CA CYS A 7 -19.28 46.61 13.02
C CYS A 7 -19.22 46.96 14.52
N SER A 8 -18.82 45.98 15.34
CA SER A 8 -18.23 46.20 16.66
C SER A 8 -16.98 45.33 16.76
N ALA A 9 -15.83 45.99 16.92
CA ALA A 9 -14.57 45.40 17.33
C ALA A 9 -14.48 45.44 18.86
N PHE A 10 -13.96 44.37 19.47
CA PHE A 10 -13.51 44.38 20.86
C PHE A 10 -12.00 44.12 20.90
N LEU A 11 -11.33 45.00 21.61
CA LEU A 11 -9.89 45.06 21.85
C LEU A 11 -9.73 44.83 23.35
N VAL A 12 -8.99 43.80 23.75
CA VAL A 12 -8.59 43.59 25.14
C VAL A 12 -7.09 43.30 25.16
N MET A 13 -6.35 44.26 25.71
CA MET A 13 -4.97 44.08 26.18
C MET A 13 -4.99 43.54 27.60
N GLY A 14 -4.04 42.67 27.94
CA GLY A 14 -3.70 42.34 29.32
C GLY A 14 -2.45 41.48 29.39
N GLY A 15 -1.28 42.10 29.55
CA GLY A 15 -0.03 41.41 29.85
C GLY A 15 0.15 41.16 31.34
N MET A 16 0.88 40.10 31.70
CA MET A 16 1.52 39.97 33.00
C MET A 16 2.82 39.18 32.86
N LEU A 17 3.83 39.63 33.59
CA LEU A 17 5.24 39.26 33.55
C LEU A 17 5.65 38.78 34.96
N VAL A 18 6.83 38.15 35.04
CA VAL A 18 7.62 37.67 36.22
C VAL A 18 7.13 36.35 36.87
N LEU A 19 7.99 35.37 37.24
CA LEU A 19 9.34 35.45 37.82
C LEU A 19 10.11 34.11 37.68
N VAL A 20 11.42 34.22 37.39
CA VAL A 20 12.46 33.18 37.43
C VAL A 20 12.76 32.76 38.88
N SER A 21 13.06 31.49 39.14
CA SER A 21 13.83 31.05 40.31
C SER A 21 14.59 29.75 40.06
N SER A 22 15.92 29.86 40.07
CA SER A 22 16.89 28.77 40.03
C SER A 22 17.02 28.07 41.38
N PHE A 23 17.29 26.76 41.40
CA PHE A 23 17.99 26.10 42.51
C PHE A 23 18.95 25.03 42.00
N SER A 24 20.18 25.09 42.50
CA SER A 24 21.28 24.14 42.28
C SER A 24 21.53 23.28 43.52
N ASN A 25 22.25 22.17 43.30
CA ASN A 25 23.12 21.40 44.20
C ASN A 25 22.48 20.26 45.03
N ASN A 26 22.84 19.00 44.76
CA ASN A 26 24.02 18.34 45.37
C ASN A 26 24.07 16.83 45.07
N LEU A 27 25.21 16.39 44.54
CA LEU A 27 25.74 15.02 44.65
C LEU A 27 26.03 14.67 46.13
N PRO A 28 26.07 13.37 46.47
CA PRO A 28 27.39 12.81 46.78
C PRO A 28 27.62 11.39 46.24
N ALA A 29 28.86 11.19 45.77
CA ALA A 29 29.49 9.91 45.52
C ALA A 29 29.81 9.14 46.82
N ARG A 30 29.77 7.80 46.76
CA ARG A 30 30.83 6.83 47.17
C ARG A 30 30.27 5.45 47.48
N GLY A 31 30.93 4.40 46.99
CA GLY A 31 30.79 3.06 47.56
C GLY A 31 31.36 1.87 46.78
N SER A 32 32.64 1.88 46.42
CA SER A 32 33.38 0.67 46.02
C SER A 32 33.61 -0.27 47.22
N ILE A 33 33.55 -1.59 47.00
CA ILE A 33 34.15 -2.78 47.68
C ILE A 33 33.19 -3.96 47.44
N GLY A 34 33.53 -5.17 46.98
CA GLY A 34 34.80 -5.81 46.68
C GLY A 34 34.57 -7.29 46.32
N HIS A 35 35.56 -7.87 45.65
CA HIS A 35 35.74 -9.29 45.30
C HIS A 35 35.20 -10.33 46.28
N ARG A 36 34.62 -11.42 45.74
CA ARG A 36 35.04 -12.80 46.08
C ARG A 36 34.58 -13.86 45.06
N ASP A 37 35.56 -14.50 44.44
CA ASP A 37 35.47 -15.82 43.80
C ASP A 37 35.03 -16.89 44.79
N VAL A 38 34.17 -17.83 44.35
CA VAL A 38 34.35 -19.27 44.61
C VAL A 38 33.74 -20.06 43.44
N ALA A 39 34.55 -20.93 42.84
CA ALA A 39 34.24 -21.90 41.82
C ALA A 39 33.18 -22.94 42.24
N GLN A 40 32.60 -23.69 41.29
CA GLN A 40 32.90 -25.14 41.11
C GLN A 40 31.84 -25.86 40.26
N VAL A 41 32.26 -26.23 39.04
CA VAL A 41 32.14 -27.56 38.39
C VAL A 41 30.90 -28.41 38.70
N CYS A 42 30.12 -28.71 37.66
CA CYS A 42 29.71 -30.08 37.35
C CYS A 42 29.36 -30.22 35.86
N SER A 43 30.19 -30.98 35.16
CA SER A 43 29.98 -31.55 33.83
C SER A 43 28.90 -32.63 33.85
N PHE A 44 28.02 -32.65 32.84
CA PHE A 44 27.41 -33.90 32.38
C PHE A 44 27.41 -33.97 30.85
N THR A 45 28.12 -34.97 30.37
CA THR A 45 28.15 -35.49 29.00
C THR A 45 26.84 -36.21 28.68
N ASN A 46 26.32 -36.07 27.47
CA ASN A 46 25.96 -37.26 26.70
C ASN A 46 25.96 -37.02 25.19
N SER A 47 26.42 -38.04 24.47
CA SER A 47 26.71 -38.02 23.04
C SER A 47 25.80 -38.97 22.28
N LYS A 48 25.52 -38.63 21.02
CA LYS A 48 25.26 -39.51 19.85
C LYS A 48 23.94 -40.31 19.84
N HIS A 49 23.12 -40.15 18.80
CA HIS A 49 23.29 -40.88 17.54
C HIS A 49 22.30 -40.42 16.46
N SER A 50 22.79 -40.48 15.23
CA SER A 50 22.17 -40.26 13.91
C SER A 50 21.18 -41.36 13.47
N LEU A 51 20.33 -41.00 12.50
CA LEU A 51 19.75 -41.76 11.35
C LEU A 51 18.22 -41.50 11.27
N SER A 52 17.72 -40.74 10.29
CA SER A 52 17.48 -41.13 8.88
C SER A 52 16.43 -42.23 8.75
N THR A 53 15.19 -41.87 8.40
CA THR A 53 14.32 -42.68 7.53
C THR A 53 13.35 -41.77 6.77
N GLN A 54 13.52 -41.82 5.46
CA GLN A 54 12.73 -41.27 4.35
C GLN A 54 11.33 -41.92 4.24
N GLU A 55 10.48 -41.21 3.49
CA GLU A 55 9.51 -41.75 2.52
C GLU A 55 8.32 -42.56 3.05
N ILE A 56 7.13 -41.93 2.95
CA ILE A 56 5.93 -42.36 2.21
C ILE A 56 4.99 -41.13 2.25
N TRP A 57 4.16 -40.93 1.23
CA TRP A 57 3.28 -39.75 0.98
C TRP A 57 3.83 -38.68 0.03
N GLN A 58 4.36 -39.10 -1.12
CA GLN A 58 4.23 -38.31 -2.35
C GLN A 58 3.64 -39.20 -3.44
N ARG A 59 2.34 -38.99 -3.75
CA ARG A 59 1.76 -39.20 -5.07
C ARG A 59 0.33 -38.66 -5.12
N SER A 60 0.20 -37.60 -5.90
CA SER A 60 -0.98 -37.21 -6.70
C SER A 60 -2.15 -36.53 -5.99
N THR A 61 -2.11 -35.20 -5.91
CA THR A 61 -3.24 -34.30 -6.25
C THR A 61 -2.68 -33.02 -6.88
N PRO A 62 -3.30 -32.46 -7.93
CA PRO A 62 -2.89 -31.17 -8.49
C PRO A 62 -3.28 -30.01 -7.55
N ASN A 63 -2.41 -28.99 -7.49
CA ASN A 63 -2.72 -27.70 -6.89
C ASN A 63 -3.85 -27.02 -7.67
N THR A 64 -5.02 -26.90 -7.07
CA THR A 64 -6.18 -26.19 -7.62
C THR A 64 -6.97 -25.56 -6.46
N PHE A 65 -6.27 -24.99 -5.48
CA PHE A 65 -6.88 -24.54 -4.22
C PHE A 65 -6.87 -23.01 -4.02
N LEU A 66 -6.31 -22.22 -4.94
CA LEU A 66 -6.18 -20.75 -4.79
C LEU A 66 -6.75 -19.98 -6.00
N SER A 67 -7.96 -20.35 -6.42
CA SER A 67 -8.74 -19.58 -7.39
C SER A 67 -10.23 -19.79 -7.11
N MET A 68 -10.69 -19.23 -6.00
CA MET A 68 -12.10 -19.14 -5.64
C MET A 68 -12.35 -17.71 -5.17
N ALA A 69 -12.92 -16.88 -6.04
CA ALA A 69 -13.50 -15.60 -5.67
C ALA A 69 -14.61 -15.23 -6.67
N SER A 70 -15.68 -14.61 -6.14
CA SER A 70 -16.82 -13.94 -6.78
C SER A 70 -18.07 -14.78 -7.17
N SER A 71 -18.97 -15.04 -6.22
CA SER A 71 -20.45 -14.93 -6.42
C SER A 71 -21.28 -15.19 -5.14
N PRO A 72 -22.35 -14.40 -4.86
CA PRO A 72 -23.21 -14.53 -3.67
C PRO A 72 -24.25 -15.68 -3.76
N ALA A 73 -24.01 -16.68 -4.60
CA ALA A 73 -24.82 -17.86 -4.69
C ALA A 73 -23.90 -19.06 -4.74
N ALA A 74 -23.72 -19.70 -3.57
CA ALA A 74 -22.93 -20.92 -3.44
C ALA A 74 -23.24 -21.83 -4.64
N THR A 75 -22.29 -21.96 -5.56
CA THR A 75 -22.57 -22.67 -6.80
C THR A 75 -22.92 -24.10 -6.42
N ALA A 76 -23.76 -24.77 -7.22
CA ALA A 76 -24.09 -26.18 -6.94
C ALA A 76 -22.81 -27.06 -6.83
N ASP A 77 -21.69 -26.57 -7.36
CA ASP A 77 -20.37 -27.17 -7.27
C ASP A 77 -19.73 -26.96 -5.88
N GLU A 78 -19.74 -25.74 -5.32
CA GLU A 78 -19.21 -25.46 -3.97
C GLU A 78 -19.91 -26.27 -2.88
N SER A 79 -21.25 -26.32 -2.91
CA SER A 79 -22.02 -27.14 -1.96
C SER A 79 -21.66 -28.62 -2.05
N GLN A 80 -21.29 -29.10 -3.24
CA GLN A 80 -20.87 -30.48 -3.44
C GLN A 80 -19.44 -30.71 -2.92
N GLN A 81 -18.53 -29.76 -3.14
CA GLN A 81 -17.15 -29.83 -2.64
C GLN A 81 -17.09 -29.81 -1.11
N VAL A 82 -17.86 -28.95 -0.45
CA VAL A 82 -17.99 -28.91 1.01
C VAL A 82 -18.58 -30.22 1.55
N GLY A 83 -19.58 -30.80 0.86
CA GLY A 83 -20.17 -32.10 1.21
C GLY A 83 -19.20 -33.29 1.06
N ASP A 84 -18.37 -33.28 0.01
CA ASP A 84 -17.33 -34.29 -0.21
C ASP A 84 -16.22 -34.18 0.85
N LEU A 85 -15.86 -32.95 1.24
CA LEU A 85 -14.92 -32.68 2.32
C LEU A 85 -15.47 -33.19 3.65
N PHE A 86 -16.72 -32.87 4.00
CA PHE A 86 -17.38 -33.38 5.20
C PHE A 86 -17.39 -34.91 5.25
N SER A 87 -17.81 -35.55 4.16
CA SER A 87 -17.90 -37.01 4.05
C SER A 87 -16.55 -37.71 4.21
N LYS A 88 -15.44 -37.02 3.91
CA LYS A 88 -14.08 -37.54 4.04
C LYS A 88 -13.59 -37.53 5.49
N TYR A 89 -14.08 -36.62 6.33
CA TYR A 89 -13.57 -36.40 7.68
C TYR A 89 -14.59 -36.67 8.81
N CYS A 90 -15.85 -36.98 8.48
CA CYS A 90 -16.85 -37.34 9.48
C CYS A 90 -16.60 -38.73 10.11
N ASP A 91 -17.03 -38.87 11.37
CA ASP A 91 -17.04 -40.14 12.08
C ASP A 91 -18.18 -41.08 11.63
N ASP A 92 -18.28 -42.25 12.26
CA ASP A 92 -19.33 -43.24 11.97
C ASP A 92 -20.76 -42.71 12.24
N ASP A 93 -20.90 -41.63 13.03
CA ASP A 93 -22.17 -40.98 13.33
C ASP A 93 -22.51 -39.87 12.30
N ASN A 94 -21.65 -39.63 11.30
CA ASN A 94 -21.67 -38.48 10.40
C ASN A 94 -21.57 -37.15 11.16
N LEU A 95 -20.64 -37.09 12.12
CA LEU A 95 -20.33 -35.91 12.92
C LEU A 95 -18.83 -35.62 12.88
N ILE A 96 -18.45 -34.36 13.11
CA ILE A 96 -17.05 -33.91 13.16
C ILE A 96 -16.80 -33.27 14.52
N ASP A 97 -15.66 -33.59 15.15
CA ASP A 97 -15.20 -32.90 16.38
C ASP A 97 -14.23 -31.77 16.06
N LYS A 98 -14.07 -30.81 16.99
CA LYS A 98 -13.25 -29.60 16.77
C LYS A 98 -11.81 -29.94 16.39
N LYS A 99 -11.25 -30.96 17.03
CA LYS A 99 -9.87 -31.40 16.79
C LYS A 99 -9.68 -31.94 15.37
N THR A 100 -10.70 -32.63 14.85
CA THR A 100 -10.70 -33.13 13.47
C THR A 100 -10.76 -31.95 12.49
N LEU A 101 -11.60 -30.94 12.77
CA LEU A 101 -11.68 -29.69 12.01
C LEU A 101 -10.34 -28.95 11.94
N GLU A 102 -9.70 -28.71 13.09
CA GLU A 102 -8.37 -28.08 13.20
C GLU A 102 -7.27 -28.84 12.43
N SER A 103 -7.48 -30.14 12.17
CA SER A 103 -6.52 -30.98 11.45
C SER A 103 -6.82 -31.13 9.95
N MET A 104 -7.93 -30.58 9.46
CA MET A 104 -8.26 -30.63 8.04
C MET A 104 -7.35 -29.67 7.27
N PRO A 105 -6.89 -30.01 6.06
CA PRO A 105 -5.91 -29.20 5.34
C PRO A 105 -6.26 -27.71 5.17
N PRO A 106 -7.50 -27.30 4.82
CA PRO A 106 -7.82 -25.88 4.66
C PRO A 106 -7.63 -25.09 5.97
N PHE A 107 -8.25 -25.54 7.06
CA PHE A 107 -8.15 -24.89 8.36
C PHE A 107 -6.74 -25.00 8.97
N ALA A 108 -6.07 -26.13 8.79
CA ALA A 108 -4.72 -26.34 9.31
C ALA A 108 -3.67 -25.44 8.64
N MET A 109 -3.88 -25.09 7.35
CA MET A 109 -3.04 -24.11 6.66
C MET A 109 -3.33 -22.69 7.16
N MET A 110 -4.59 -22.25 7.18
CA MET A 110 -4.97 -20.92 7.68
C MET A 110 -4.53 -20.69 9.15
N LEU A 111 -4.65 -21.71 10.01
CA LEU A 111 -4.16 -21.63 11.40
C LEU A 111 -2.61 -21.61 11.50
N ALA A 112 -1.90 -22.15 10.52
CA ALA A 112 -0.43 -22.22 10.52
C ALA A 112 0.20 -20.95 9.95
N ASP A 113 -0.46 -20.34 8.98
CA ASP A 113 -0.05 -19.10 8.33
C ASP A 113 -0.52 -17.85 9.12
N GLU A 114 -1.28 -18.06 10.20
CA GLU A 114 -1.89 -17.03 11.06
C GLU A 114 -3.00 -16.20 10.38
N ASP A 115 -3.46 -16.62 9.20
CA ASP A 115 -4.61 -16.04 8.48
C ASP A 115 -5.95 -16.27 9.20
N LEU A 116 -6.06 -17.32 10.02
CA LEU A 116 -7.21 -17.59 10.88
C LEU A 116 -6.74 -17.82 12.31
N LEU A 117 -7.18 -16.99 13.26
CA LEU A 117 -6.74 -17.12 14.64
C LEU A 117 -7.46 -18.29 15.34
N PRO A 118 -6.78 -19.01 16.27
CA PRO A 118 -7.41 -20.07 17.04
C PRO A 118 -8.64 -19.62 17.86
N ALA A 119 -8.70 -18.33 18.20
CA ALA A 119 -9.83 -17.71 18.89
C ALA A 119 -11.04 -17.53 17.95
N GLU A 120 -10.84 -16.99 16.76
CA GLU A 120 -11.89 -16.80 15.74
C GLU A 120 -12.51 -18.14 15.34
N LEU A 121 -11.67 -19.15 15.07
CA LEU A 121 -12.17 -20.51 14.80
C LEU A 121 -12.94 -21.09 15.99
N ASN A 122 -12.60 -20.73 17.24
CA ASN A 122 -13.38 -21.15 18.40
C ASN A 122 -14.76 -20.51 18.44
N ASP A 123 -14.84 -19.22 18.13
CA ASP A 123 -16.09 -18.46 18.19
C ASP A 123 -17.05 -18.92 17.08
N ILE A 124 -16.55 -19.13 15.86
CA ILE A 124 -17.29 -19.73 14.75
C ILE A 124 -17.78 -21.14 15.10
N TRP A 125 -16.90 -21.95 15.68
CA TRP A 125 -17.27 -23.30 16.13
C TRP A 125 -18.39 -23.29 17.19
N GLU A 126 -18.30 -22.41 18.18
CA GLU A 126 -19.32 -22.27 19.22
C GLU A 126 -20.66 -21.74 18.66
N ALA A 127 -20.61 -20.88 17.65
CA ALA A 127 -21.80 -20.41 16.94
C ALA A 127 -22.50 -21.58 16.22
N ALA A 128 -21.77 -22.39 15.47
CA ALA A 128 -22.29 -23.55 14.75
C ALA A 128 -22.82 -24.66 15.67
N LEU A 129 -22.28 -24.80 16.88
CA LEU A 129 -22.80 -25.77 17.87
C LEU A 129 -24.19 -25.42 18.38
N LYS A 130 -24.63 -24.15 18.31
CA LYS A 130 -25.97 -23.73 18.79
C LYS A 130 -27.10 -24.38 17.98
N SER A 131 -26.83 -24.75 16.72
CA SER A 131 -27.78 -25.48 15.86
C SER A 131 -27.70 -27.00 15.99
N SER A 132 -26.58 -27.54 16.49
CA SER A 132 -26.35 -28.98 16.61
C SER A 132 -27.10 -29.60 17.79
N LYS A 133 -27.45 -30.89 17.65
CA LYS A 133 -28.00 -31.71 18.75
C LYS A 133 -26.92 -32.19 19.72
N ASP A 134 -25.66 -32.22 19.28
CA ASP A 134 -24.50 -32.63 20.08
C ASP A 134 -23.67 -31.38 20.42
N PRO A 135 -23.47 -31.04 21.71
CA PRO A 135 -22.74 -29.84 22.11
C PRO A 135 -21.21 -29.94 21.89
N SER A 136 -20.72 -31.06 21.36
CA SER A 136 -19.28 -31.30 21.16
C SER A 136 -18.91 -31.64 19.73
N ARG A 137 -19.91 -31.81 18.84
CA ARG A 137 -19.70 -32.22 17.46
C ARG A 137 -20.70 -31.54 16.53
N VAL A 138 -20.28 -31.30 15.29
CA VAL A 138 -21.08 -30.65 14.26
C VAL A 138 -21.54 -31.67 13.21
N ASP A 139 -22.76 -31.51 12.73
CA ASP A 139 -23.30 -32.26 11.59
C ASP A 139 -22.97 -31.55 10.26
N SER A 140 -23.39 -32.12 9.13
CA SER A 140 -23.07 -31.59 7.79
C SER A 140 -23.57 -30.16 7.59
N ASP A 141 -24.73 -29.81 8.15
CA ASP A 141 -25.31 -28.48 8.00
C ASP A 141 -24.51 -27.47 8.82
N SER A 142 -24.17 -27.83 10.07
CA SER A 142 -23.35 -26.99 10.95
C SER A 142 -21.91 -26.84 10.42
N PHE A 143 -21.35 -27.87 9.76
CA PHE A 143 -20.05 -27.78 9.09
C PHE A 143 -20.08 -26.84 7.88
N ALA A 144 -21.13 -26.89 7.07
CA ALA A 144 -21.30 -25.95 5.97
C ALA A 144 -21.43 -24.51 6.46
N GLN A 145 -22.05 -24.29 7.63
CA GLN A 145 -22.09 -22.98 8.27
C GLN A 145 -20.71 -22.51 8.70
N ILE A 146 -19.90 -23.37 9.34
CA ILE A 146 -18.51 -23.03 9.71
C ILE A 146 -17.70 -22.63 8.48
N TYR A 147 -17.88 -23.33 7.36
CA TYR A 147 -17.15 -23.00 6.13
C TYR A 147 -17.54 -21.62 5.60
N ARG A 148 -18.83 -21.25 5.64
CA ARG A 148 -19.31 -19.91 5.28
C ARG A 148 -18.83 -18.85 6.24
N ASP A 149 -18.99 -19.05 7.55
CA ASP A 149 -18.56 -18.07 8.54
C ASP A 149 -17.04 -17.81 8.47
N VAL A 150 -16.25 -18.78 8.00
CA VAL A 150 -14.82 -18.58 7.72
C VAL A 150 -14.59 -17.90 6.38
N ASP A 151 -15.38 -18.19 5.35
CA ASP A 151 -15.35 -17.48 4.06
C ASP A 151 -15.69 -15.99 4.25
N ASP A 152 -16.79 -15.70 4.95
CA ASP A 152 -17.29 -14.36 5.28
C ASP A 152 -16.21 -13.53 6.01
N LEU A 153 -15.39 -14.14 6.90
CA LEU A 153 -14.27 -13.46 7.56
C LEU A 153 -13.23 -12.89 6.59
N PHE A 154 -13.09 -13.49 5.41
CA PHE A 154 -12.17 -13.03 4.37
C PHE A 154 -12.86 -12.20 3.28
N GLU A 155 -14.20 -12.21 3.24
CA GLU A 155 -14.98 -11.36 2.33
C GLU A 155 -15.09 -9.92 2.88
N ASP A 156 -15.07 -9.73 4.21
CA ASP A 156 -15.20 -8.41 4.87
C ASP A 156 -13.99 -7.46 4.65
N ASP A 157 -12.84 -7.95 4.19
CA ASP A 157 -11.68 -7.11 3.88
C ASP A 157 -11.68 -6.57 2.43
N GLU A 158 -12.52 -7.12 1.53
CA GLU A 158 -12.58 -6.71 0.12
C GLU A 158 -13.92 -6.07 -0.30
N GLU A 159 -15.00 -6.15 0.47
CA GLU A 159 -16.33 -5.65 0.06
C GLU A 159 -17.05 -4.78 1.12
N GLU A 160 -16.62 -3.52 1.28
CA GLU A 160 -17.45 -2.45 1.89
C GLU A 160 -17.92 -1.42 0.85
N ASP A 161 -18.19 -1.84 -0.39
CA ASP A 161 -18.80 -1.00 -1.43
C ASP A 161 -19.62 -1.86 -2.42
N GLU A 162 -20.81 -2.35 -2.07
CA GLU A 162 -21.85 -2.67 -3.06
C GLU A 162 -23.31 -2.71 -2.50
N ASP A 163 -24.01 -1.60 -2.72
CA ASP A 163 -25.39 -1.45 -3.22
C ASP A 163 -26.60 -2.10 -2.49
N GLU A 164 -27.27 -1.29 -1.65
CA GLU A 164 -28.75 -1.27 -1.58
C GLU A 164 -29.31 -0.20 -2.53
N ASP A 165 -29.71 -0.58 -3.75
CA ASP A 165 -30.75 0.14 -4.51
C ASP A 165 -31.63 -0.82 -5.35
N GLU A 166 -32.77 -1.15 -4.75
CA GLU A 166 -34.13 -1.40 -5.27
C GLU A 166 -34.39 -2.13 -6.62
N ASP A 167 -35.19 -3.22 -6.57
CA ASP A 167 -36.36 -3.39 -7.46
C ASP A 167 -37.38 -4.43 -6.94
N SER A 168 -38.56 -3.98 -6.47
CA SER A 168 -39.80 -4.71 -6.77
C SER A 168 -41.08 -3.85 -6.66
N GLY A 169 -41.51 -3.34 -7.82
CA GLY A 169 -42.87 -3.53 -8.35
C GLY A 169 -44.11 -3.01 -7.58
N GLU A 170 -44.68 -1.92 -8.12
CA GLU A 170 -46.09 -1.48 -8.11
C GLU A 170 -47.10 -2.22 -7.20
N THR A 171 -47.64 -1.53 -6.19
CA THR A 171 -49.10 -1.51 -5.95
C THR A 171 -49.59 -0.17 -5.38
N ASP A 172 -50.82 0.14 -5.79
CA ASP A 172 -51.57 1.40 -5.72
C ASP A 172 -51.99 1.84 -4.28
N ALA A 173 -52.01 3.17 -4.10
CA ALA A 173 -52.80 3.96 -3.15
C ALA A 173 -52.49 3.97 -1.62
N SER A 174 -52.10 5.18 -1.19
CA SER A 174 -52.53 5.92 0.02
C SER A 174 -51.57 6.01 1.22
N SER A 175 -51.37 7.28 1.61
CA SER A 175 -51.06 7.85 2.92
C SER A 175 -49.63 7.77 3.47
N GLU A 176 -48.97 8.94 3.46
CA GLU A 176 -48.09 9.48 4.53
C GLU A 176 -48.52 9.04 5.94
N PRO A 177 -47.61 8.93 6.95
CA PRO A 177 -46.53 9.91 7.16
C PRO A 177 -45.17 9.41 7.69
N ALA A 178 -44.15 10.25 7.42
CA ALA A 178 -43.10 10.78 8.29
C ALA A 178 -42.16 9.87 9.11
N ASP A 179 -40.89 10.29 9.04
CA ASP A 179 -39.78 10.15 9.98
C ASP A 179 -39.20 8.75 10.20
N SER A 180 -38.06 8.47 9.54
CA SER A 180 -36.93 7.72 10.11
C SER A 180 -35.83 7.53 9.05
N GLU A 181 -35.02 8.55 8.78
CA GLU A 181 -33.76 8.37 8.05
C GLU A 181 -32.73 9.31 8.64
N THR A 182 -31.71 8.75 9.29
CA THR A 182 -30.31 9.20 9.45
C THR A 182 -29.72 8.44 10.65
N GLN A 183 -29.04 7.31 10.43
CA GLN A 183 -28.19 6.61 11.42
C GLN A 183 -27.45 5.46 10.71
N MET A 184 -26.30 5.74 10.09
CA MET A 184 -25.37 4.70 9.63
C MET A 184 -23.90 5.15 9.74
N ALA A 185 -23.60 6.45 9.70
CA ALA A 185 -22.26 6.99 9.97
C ALA A 185 -21.94 7.20 11.47
N ASP A 186 -22.82 6.74 12.37
CA ASP A 186 -22.72 6.90 13.83
C ASP A 186 -22.35 5.57 14.51
N ALA A 187 -22.21 4.46 13.76
CA ALA A 187 -21.99 3.15 14.35
C ALA A 187 -20.57 2.99 14.95
N THR A 188 -19.55 3.51 14.27
CA THR A 188 -18.14 3.33 14.67
C THR A 188 -17.74 4.20 15.86
N GLU A 189 -18.18 5.47 15.92
CA GLU A 189 -17.95 6.33 17.09
C GLU A 189 -18.67 5.78 18.34
N ASN A 190 -19.86 5.20 18.16
CA ASN A 190 -20.61 4.60 19.28
C ASN A 190 -19.96 3.33 19.81
N GLU A 191 -19.36 2.49 18.96
CA GLU A 191 -18.65 1.28 19.42
C GLU A 191 -17.39 1.64 20.23
N LEU A 192 -16.59 2.59 19.77
CA LEU A 192 -15.43 3.12 20.50
C LEU A 192 -15.83 3.73 21.86
N ASP A 193 -16.91 4.53 21.88
CA ASP A 193 -17.45 5.10 23.10
C ASP A 193 -17.97 4.02 24.07
N GLU A 194 -18.53 2.93 23.55
CA GLU A 194 -18.99 1.78 24.35
C GLU A 194 -17.82 1.00 24.97
N GLU A 195 -16.75 0.78 24.22
CA GLU A 195 -15.52 0.12 24.68
C GLU A 195 -14.80 0.93 25.76
N LEU A 196 -14.59 2.23 25.52
CA LEU A 196 -13.99 3.15 26.50
C LEU A 196 -14.83 3.23 27.79
N SER A 197 -16.15 3.27 27.64
CA SER A 197 -17.10 3.22 28.77
C SER A 197 -17.01 1.92 29.57
N LYS A 198 -16.78 0.78 28.89
CA LYS A 198 -16.59 -0.53 29.52
C LYS A 198 -15.25 -0.61 30.25
N ALA A 199 -14.17 -0.12 29.64
CA ALA A 199 -12.85 -0.02 30.26
C ALA A 199 -12.90 0.86 31.52
N TYR A 200 -13.48 2.07 31.41
CA TYR A 200 -13.66 2.98 32.54
C TYR A 200 -14.40 2.33 33.72
N LYS A 201 -15.53 1.65 33.44
CA LYS A 201 -16.32 0.94 34.47
C LYS A 201 -15.54 -0.18 35.15
N SER A 202 -14.63 -0.83 34.43
CA SER A 202 -13.81 -1.92 34.97
C SER A 202 -12.70 -1.42 35.92
N LEU A 203 -12.20 -0.20 35.68
CA LEU A 203 -11.10 0.42 36.44
C LEU A 203 -11.58 1.26 37.64
N CYS A 204 -12.82 1.74 37.59
CA CYS A 204 -13.39 2.59 38.63
C CYS A 204 -13.59 1.91 39.99
N ASP A 205 -13.39 2.67 41.06
CA ASP A 205 -13.78 2.30 42.40
C ASP A 205 -15.29 2.49 42.65
N GLU A 206 -15.76 2.21 43.88
CA GLU A 206 -17.17 2.39 44.28
C GLU A 206 -17.68 3.84 44.15
N ASN A 207 -16.78 4.82 44.02
CA ASN A 207 -17.11 6.24 43.87
C ASN A 207 -17.14 6.67 42.40
N GLY A 208 -16.84 5.79 41.45
CA GLY A 208 -16.69 6.14 40.04
C GLY A 208 -15.42 6.96 39.80
N LEU A 209 -14.34 6.66 40.51
CA LEU A 209 -13.04 7.31 40.33
C LEU A 209 -11.96 6.27 40.04
N ILE A 210 -11.02 6.60 39.16
CA ILE A 210 -9.86 5.76 38.86
C ILE A 210 -8.66 6.33 39.61
N SER A 211 -8.07 5.50 40.48
CA SER A 211 -6.81 5.85 41.15
C SER A 211 -5.62 5.62 40.22
N LYS A 212 -4.54 6.39 40.38
CA LYS A 212 -3.31 6.22 39.58
C LYS A 212 -2.75 4.79 39.59
N LYS A 213 -2.80 4.13 40.75
CA LYS A 213 -2.37 2.74 40.89
C LYS A 213 -3.22 1.79 40.06
N LYS A 214 -4.52 2.07 39.91
CA LYS A 214 -5.42 1.26 39.08
C LYS A 214 -5.17 1.48 37.60
N MET A 215 -4.82 2.70 37.20
CA MET A 215 -4.43 3.01 35.82
C MET A 215 -3.13 2.30 35.41
N LEU A 216 -2.13 2.27 36.30
CA LEU A 216 -0.88 1.53 36.09
C LEU A 216 -1.05 0.00 36.11
N GLU A 217 -2.18 -0.51 36.59
CA GLU A 217 -2.53 -1.94 36.57
C GLU A 217 -3.43 -2.29 35.37
N TRP A 218 -3.75 -1.30 34.51
CA TRP A 218 -4.51 -1.54 33.29
C TRP A 218 -3.58 -2.14 32.24
N GLU A 219 -3.96 -3.30 31.69
CA GLU A 219 -3.12 -4.13 30.81
C GLU A 219 -2.50 -3.36 29.64
N GLU A 220 -3.26 -2.43 29.04
CA GLU A 220 -2.81 -1.58 27.94
C GLU A 220 -1.66 -0.64 28.36
N ILE A 221 -1.81 0.04 29.50
CA ILE A 221 -0.77 0.94 30.04
C ILE A 221 0.46 0.15 30.53
N GLU A 222 0.23 -1.03 31.12
CA GLU A 222 1.32 -1.91 31.56
C GLU A 222 2.17 -2.38 30.37
N SER A 223 1.53 -2.77 29.26
CA SER A 223 2.22 -3.13 28.00
C SER A 223 2.99 -1.95 27.41
N LEU A 224 2.38 -0.76 27.30
CA LEU A 224 3.07 0.43 26.77
C LEU A 224 4.32 0.81 27.58
N LEU A 225 4.26 0.69 28.92
CA LEU A 225 5.40 0.93 29.80
C LEU A 225 6.47 -0.17 29.72
N GLU A 226 6.08 -1.45 29.60
CA GLU A 226 7.01 -2.57 29.50
C GLU A 226 7.74 -2.61 28.16
N GLU A 227 7.05 -2.26 27.07
CA GLU A 227 7.60 -2.16 25.72
C GLU A 227 8.44 -0.90 25.51
N GLY A 228 8.33 0.07 26.43
CA GLY A 228 9.04 1.34 26.36
C GLY A 228 8.47 2.30 25.32
N LEU A 229 7.21 2.09 24.91
CA LEU A 229 6.45 2.98 24.04
C LEU A 229 5.87 4.19 24.79
N LEU A 230 5.73 4.08 26.11
CA LEU A 230 5.34 5.17 27.00
C LEU A 230 6.36 5.29 28.12
N GLY A 231 6.98 6.46 28.28
CA GLY A 231 7.89 6.76 29.40
C GLY A 231 7.15 6.91 30.74
N GLU A 232 7.81 6.58 31.86
CA GLU A 232 7.25 6.85 33.19
C GLU A 232 6.96 8.34 33.39
N ASP A 233 7.78 9.22 32.83
CA ASP A 233 7.61 10.67 32.88
C ASP A 233 6.49 11.20 31.97
N GLU A 234 6.34 10.63 30.77
CA GLU A 234 5.21 10.92 29.88
C GLU A 234 3.88 10.50 30.51
N PHE A 235 3.83 9.30 31.11
CA PHE A 235 2.68 8.85 31.88
C PHE A 235 2.35 9.81 33.03
N GLU A 236 3.35 10.31 33.77
CA GLU A 236 3.15 11.27 34.85
C GLU A 236 2.59 12.60 34.36
N GLU A 237 3.02 13.06 33.18
CA GLU A 237 2.52 14.27 32.53
C GLU A 237 1.06 14.11 32.08
N LEU A 238 0.75 13.06 31.33
CA LEU A 238 -0.62 12.72 30.90
C LEU A 238 -1.55 12.58 32.11
N TRP A 239 -1.08 11.92 33.17
CA TRP A 239 -1.83 11.78 34.41
C TRP A 239 -2.09 13.13 35.08
N ALA A 240 -1.08 13.98 35.20
CA ALA A 240 -1.21 15.29 35.82
C ALA A 240 -2.18 16.20 35.05
N ASN A 241 -2.19 16.13 33.71
CA ASN A 241 -3.09 16.90 32.85
C ASN A 241 -4.55 16.41 32.94
N SER A 242 -4.73 15.13 33.27
CA SER A 242 -6.04 14.48 33.36
C SER A 242 -6.74 14.62 34.73
N VAL A 243 -6.00 15.01 35.77
CA VAL A 243 -6.54 15.19 37.12
C VAL A 243 -7.25 16.53 37.24
N SER A 244 -8.55 16.50 37.57
CA SER A 244 -9.31 17.72 37.84
C SER A 244 -8.85 18.40 39.13
N ASP A 245 -8.87 19.74 39.16
CA ASP A 245 -8.38 20.62 40.26
C ASP A 245 -8.89 20.28 41.68
N ASN A 246 -9.91 19.42 41.80
CA ASN A 246 -10.59 19.10 43.06
C ASN A 246 -10.28 17.69 43.62
N ALA A 247 -9.52 16.84 42.92
CA ALA A 247 -9.22 15.48 43.37
C ALA A 247 -7.71 15.23 43.40
N GLU A 248 -7.10 15.23 44.60
CA GLU A 248 -5.64 15.19 44.76
C GLU A 248 -4.93 13.92 44.20
N SER A 249 -5.63 12.89 43.71
CA SER A 249 -4.97 11.66 43.22
C SER A 249 -5.83 10.70 42.38
N SER A 250 -6.97 11.14 41.82
CA SER A 250 -7.87 10.26 41.07
C SER A 250 -8.58 11.01 39.95
N ILE A 251 -8.82 10.33 38.83
CA ILE A 251 -9.53 10.87 37.68
C ILE A 251 -10.98 10.37 37.65
N ASP A 252 -11.89 11.25 37.23
CA ASP A 252 -13.29 10.90 36.94
C ASP A 252 -13.43 10.50 35.45
N SER A 253 -14.66 10.32 34.95
CA SER A 253 -14.87 9.89 33.55
C SER A 253 -14.33 10.88 32.54
N ASN A 254 -14.39 12.18 32.86
CA ASN A 254 -13.86 13.22 32.00
C ASN A 254 -12.33 13.24 32.02
N GLY A 255 -11.73 13.04 33.20
CA GLY A 255 -10.28 12.86 33.31
C GLY A 255 -9.78 11.61 32.58
N PHE A 256 -10.54 10.51 32.61
CA PHE A 256 -10.20 9.30 31.84
C PHE A 256 -10.23 9.54 30.33
N LEU A 257 -11.25 10.23 29.80
CA LEU A 257 -11.29 10.61 28.39
C LEU A 257 -10.13 11.55 28.01
N THR A 258 -9.81 12.53 28.87
CA THR A 258 -8.68 13.44 28.66
C THR A 258 -7.34 12.68 28.62
N PHE A 259 -7.20 11.64 29.43
CA PHE A 259 -6.02 10.79 29.45
C PHE A 259 -5.86 9.99 28.16
N ASN A 260 -6.93 9.38 27.65
CA ASN A 260 -6.88 8.61 26.39
C ASN A 260 -6.59 9.52 25.19
N LEU A 261 -7.23 10.70 25.10
CA LEU A 261 -6.90 11.66 24.05
C LEU A 261 -5.43 12.10 24.06
N GLY A 262 -4.83 12.23 25.25
CA GLY A 262 -3.41 12.55 25.35
C GLY A 262 -2.48 11.38 25.02
N LEU A 263 -2.95 10.14 25.16
CA LEU A 263 -2.25 8.97 24.63
C LEU A 263 -2.30 8.97 23.10
N ASP A 264 -3.49 9.20 22.53
CA ASP A 264 -3.65 9.26 21.07
C ASP A 264 -2.75 10.34 20.46
N GLU A 265 -2.67 11.53 21.06
CA GLU A 265 -1.76 12.61 20.63
C GLU A 265 -0.26 12.24 20.75
N LEU A 266 0.11 11.33 21.67
CA LEU A 266 1.48 10.86 21.81
C LEU A 266 1.86 9.85 20.70
N PHE A 267 0.87 9.10 20.20
CA PHE A 267 1.03 8.07 19.16
C PHE A 267 0.59 8.51 17.77
N GLU A 268 -0.05 9.68 17.63
CA GLU A 268 -0.01 10.50 16.42
C GLU A 268 1.43 10.97 16.23
N LEU A 269 2.33 10.03 15.92
CA LEU A 269 3.66 10.34 15.43
C LEU A 269 3.46 11.26 14.23
N ASP A 270 3.92 12.50 14.36
CA ASP A 270 4.16 13.37 13.23
C ASP A 270 5.09 12.59 12.29
N ASP A 271 4.52 11.91 11.27
CA ASP A 271 5.23 11.25 10.17
C ASP A 271 6.08 12.27 9.33
N GLU A 272 6.28 13.49 9.83
CA GLU A 272 6.91 14.62 9.15
C GLU A 272 8.36 14.91 9.58
N ASP A 273 8.92 14.31 10.64
CA ASP A 273 10.27 14.70 11.14
C ASP A 273 11.32 13.57 11.16
N GLU A 274 11.48 12.83 10.05
CA GLU A 274 12.78 12.19 9.71
C GLU A 274 13.61 13.11 8.80
N GLU A 275 14.01 14.29 9.30
CA GLU A 275 15.12 15.07 8.73
C GLU A 275 16.32 15.10 9.70
N ASP A 276 17.39 14.43 9.27
CA ASP A 276 18.80 14.69 9.57
C ASP A 276 19.28 14.65 11.04
N ASP A 277 19.75 13.47 11.47
CA ASP A 277 20.91 13.39 12.37
C ASP A 277 21.92 12.34 11.85
N GLU A 278 22.79 12.78 10.93
CA GLU A 278 24.04 12.10 10.57
C GLU A 278 25.00 12.11 11.78
N GLU A 279 24.90 11.13 12.68
CA GLU A 279 25.96 10.86 13.64
C GLU A 279 27.04 9.92 13.06
N GLU A 280 28.24 10.49 13.02
CA GLU A 280 29.54 9.97 12.61
C GLU A 280 29.94 8.66 13.34
N GLU A 281 29.65 7.49 12.76
CA GLU A 281 30.15 6.20 13.29
C GLU A 281 31.53 5.80 12.74
N GLY A 282 32.43 5.49 13.69
CA GLY A 282 33.83 5.18 13.46
C GLY A 282 34.10 3.76 12.94
N GLU A 283 35.18 3.66 12.14
CA GLU A 283 35.72 2.42 11.57
C GLU A 283 35.92 1.30 12.61
N LEU A 284 35.10 0.24 12.50
CA LEU A 284 35.34 -1.05 13.13
C LEU A 284 36.19 -1.96 12.23
N PRO A 285 37.04 -2.84 12.80
CA PRO A 285 37.90 -3.74 12.04
C PRO A 285 37.10 -4.81 11.28
N PRO A 286 37.61 -5.31 10.14
CA PRO A 286 36.86 -6.18 9.22
C PRO A 286 36.45 -7.48 9.90
N THR A 287 35.13 -7.63 10.07
CA THR A 287 34.47 -8.85 10.52
C THR A 287 34.63 -9.94 9.45
N PRO A 288 34.92 -11.20 9.80
CA PRO A 288 35.04 -12.28 8.83
C PRO A 288 33.74 -12.46 8.04
N ALA A 289 33.86 -12.46 6.70
CA ALA A 289 32.76 -12.50 5.74
C ALA A 289 31.67 -13.51 6.11
N THR A 290 30.50 -12.99 6.43
CA THR A 290 29.26 -13.75 6.59
C THR A 290 28.93 -14.42 5.26
N PRO A 291 28.49 -15.69 5.23
CA PRO A 291 28.03 -16.33 4.00
C PRO A 291 26.91 -15.49 3.37
N ARG A 292 27.12 -15.02 2.13
CA ARG A 292 26.14 -14.24 1.38
C ARG A 292 24.90 -15.10 1.14
N ALA A 293 23.72 -14.52 1.38
CA ALA A 293 22.45 -15.17 1.07
C ALA A 293 22.36 -15.42 -0.44
N MET A 294 21.65 -16.49 -0.84
CA MET A 294 21.29 -16.69 -2.24
C MET A 294 20.35 -15.55 -2.66
N VAL A 295 20.55 -15.05 -3.88
CA VAL A 295 19.70 -14.03 -4.47
C VAL A 295 18.38 -14.70 -4.87
N ILE A 296 17.26 -14.25 -4.27
CA ILE A 296 15.95 -14.92 -4.34
C ILE A 296 15.31 -14.72 -5.72
N GLU A 297 14.55 -15.74 -6.14
CA GLU A 297 13.82 -15.90 -7.41
C GLU A 297 13.00 -14.66 -7.82
N GLY A 298 13.08 -14.30 -9.12
CA GLY A 298 12.31 -13.23 -9.75
C GLY A 298 13.10 -12.58 -10.89
N ASP A 299 12.40 -12.24 -11.98
CA ASP A 299 12.95 -11.53 -13.13
C ASP A 299 13.41 -10.12 -12.72
N MET A 300 14.65 -10.05 -12.24
CA MET A 300 15.24 -8.81 -11.73
C MET A 300 16.01 -8.12 -12.85
N PRO A 301 15.88 -6.79 -12.99
CA PRO A 301 16.67 -6.04 -13.95
C PRO A 301 18.18 -6.21 -13.69
N PRO A 302 19.02 -6.25 -14.73
CA PRO A 302 20.42 -6.66 -14.62
C PRO A 302 21.25 -5.78 -13.68
N GLY A 303 20.89 -4.51 -13.50
CA GLY A 303 21.55 -3.62 -12.53
C GLY A 303 21.28 -4.00 -11.07
N VAL A 304 20.05 -4.41 -10.75
CA VAL A 304 19.69 -4.89 -9.41
C VAL A 304 20.39 -6.22 -9.14
N LEU A 305 20.35 -7.14 -10.09
CA LEU A 305 21.05 -8.42 -10.01
C LEU A 305 22.57 -8.22 -9.82
N PHE A 306 23.19 -7.30 -10.57
CA PHE A 306 24.60 -6.95 -10.40
C PHE A 306 24.89 -6.46 -8.98
N SER A 307 24.09 -5.53 -8.45
CA SER A 307 24.31 -4.95 -7.12
C SER A 307 24.28 -6.01 -6.01
N GLN A 308 23.43 -7.04 -6.15
CA GLN A 308 23.33 -8.13 -5.19
C GLN A 308 24.48 -9.15 -5.31
N LEU A 309 24.98 -9.38 -6.52
CA LEU A 309 26.08 -10.32 -6.78
C LEU A 309 27.46 -9.72 -6.54
N ALA A 310 27.62 -8.41 -6.69
CA ALA A 310 28.91 -7.74 -6.70
C ALA A 310 29.68 -7.89 -5.37
N ASP A 311 31.00 -8.05 -5.47
CA ASP A 311 31.87 -8.06 -4.30
C ASP A 311 32.07 -6.66 -3.70
N GLU A 312 32.84 -6.55 -2.62
CA GLU A 312 33.14 -5.26 -1.96
C GLU A 312 33.80 -4.23 -2.90
N ASN A 313 34.31 -4.64 -4.06
CA ASN A 313 34.92 -3.77 -5.07
C ASN A 313 33.96 -3.46 -6.23
N TYR A 314 32.67 -3.77 -6.09
CA TYR A 314 31.68 -3.65 -7.16
C TYR A 314 32.08 -4.45 -8.41
N LEU A 315 32.52 -5.69 -8.21
CA LEU A 315 32.87 -6.61 -9.31
C LEU A 315 32.23 -7.98 -9.10
N VAL A 316 31.70 -8.57 -10.17
CA VAL A 316 31.11 -9.92 -10.13
C VAL A 316 32.09 -10.92 -10.71
N GLY A 317 32.57 -11.85 -9.87
CA GLY A 317 33.41 -12.95 -10.31
C GLY A 317 32.60 -14.18 -10.71
N SER A 318 33.28 -15.18 -11.28
CA SER A 318 32.64 -16.41 -11.73
C SER A 318 32.06 -17.26 -10.59
N LYS A 319 32.43 -16.99 -9.34
CA LYS A 319 31.93 -17.72 -8.17
C LYS A 319 30.65 -17.09 -7.65
N GLU A 320 30.58 -15.78 -7.70
CA GLU A 320 29.45 -14.96 -7.30
C GLU A 320 28.26 -15.23 -8.24
N LEU A 321 28.50 -15.43 -9.54
CA LEU A 321 27.47 -15.83 -10.51
C LEU A 321 26.68 -17.11 -10.13
N ILE A 322 27.24 -18.00 -9.31
CA ILE A 322 26.54 -19.22 -8.86
C ILE A 322 25.42 -18.89 -7.85
N LEU A 323 25.41 -17.68 -7.28
CA LEU A 323 24.36 -17.20 -6.40
C LEU A 323 23.12 -16.70 -7.16
N TRP A 324 23.21 -16.52 -8.48
CA TRP A 324 22.08 -16.20 -9.35
C TRP A 324 21.31 -17.50 -9.63
N VAL A 325 20.10 -17.59 -9.07
CA VAL A 325 19.28 -18.81 -9.09
C VAL A 325 18.90 -19.21 -10.52
N GLU A 326 18.42 -18.29 -11.35
CA GLU A 326 18.01 -18.61 -12.73
C GLU A 326 19.18 -19.16 -13.57
N LEU A 327 20.38 -18.55 -13.44
CA LEU A 327 21.57 -19.07 -14.12
C LEU A 327 21.96 -20.46 -13.63
N LYS A 328 21.79 -20.72 -12.34
CA LYS A 328 22.02 -22.05 -11.75
C LYS A 328 21.01 -23.06 -12.30
N ASP A 329 19.75 -22.69 -12.43
CA ASP A 329 18.69 -23.54 -12.96
C ASP A 329 18.93 -23.84 -14.44
N MET A 330 19.28 -22.84 -15.26
CA MET A 330 19.69 -23.03 -16.67
C MET A 330 20.85 -24.02 -16.82
N LEU A 331 21.83 -24.00 -15.90
CA LEU A 331 22.95 -24.95 -15.89
C LEU A 331 22.54 -26.36 -15.45
N GLU A 332 21.61 -26.48 -14.51
CA GLU A 332 21.10 -27.77 -13.99
C GLU A 332 20.16 -28.46 -14.98
N GLU A 333 19.31 -27.68 -15.66
CA GLU A 333 18.39 -28.15 -16.71
C GLU A 333 19.13 -28.49 -18.01
N GLY A 334 20.32 -27.90 -18.21
CA GLY A 334 21.17 -28.14 -19.37
C GLY A 334 20.85 -27.25 -20.57
N ASP A 335 20.05 -26.21 -20.34
CA ASP A 335 19.71 -25.15 -21.29
C ASP A 335 20.92 -24.28 -21.61
N LEU A 336 21.81 -24.10 -20.63
CA LEU A 336 23.13 -23.48 -20.82
C LEU A 336 24.23 -24.46 -20.38
N LEU A 337 25.24 -24.71 -21.24
CA LEU A 337 26.37 -25.54 -20.84
C LEU A 337 27.40 -24.73 -20.05
N GLU A 338 28.02 -25.33 -19.02
CA GLU A 338 29.14 -24.71 -18.28
C GLU A 338 30.28 -24.21 -19.19
N SER A 339 30.50 -24.87 -20.33
CA SER A 339 31.51 -24.44 -21.31
C SER A 339 31.10 -23.19 -22.07
N GLU A 340 29.80 -23.01 -22.36
CA GLU A 340 29.26 -21.83 -23.04
C GLU A 340 29.29 -20.64 -22.09
N LEU A 341 28.82 -20.83 -20.86
CA LEU A 341 28.91 -19.82 -19.80
C LEU A 341 30.36 -19.34 -19.61
N LYS A 342 31.34 -20.24 -19.59
CA LYS A 342 32.78 -19.86 -19.49
C LYS A 342 33.28 -19.07 -20.70
N VAL A 343 32.75 -19.32 -21.89
CA VAL A 343 33.12 -18.59 -23.11
C VAL A 343 32.51 -17.19 -23.08
N ILE A 344 31.23 -17.07 -22.75
CA ILE A 344 30.49 -15.80 -22.63
C ILE A 344 31.10 -14.95 -21.52
N PHE A 345 31.32 -15.52 -20.33
CA PHE A 345 31.97 -14.82 -19.22
C PHE A 345 33.36 -14.28 -19.61
N LYS A 346 34.17 -15.08 -20.32
CA LYS A 346 35.51 -14.66 -20.74
C LYS A 346 35.49 -13.57 -21.82
N LYS A 347 34.40 -13.45 -22.59
CA LYS A 347 34.20 -12.40 -23.60
C LYS A 347 34.11 -11.03 -22.91
N TYR A 348 33.41 -10.95 -21.79
CA TYR A 348 33.07 -9.71 -21.07
C TYR A 348 33.90 -9.46 -19.80
N ALA A 349 34.60 -10.47 -19.27
CA ALA A 349 35.43 -10.31 -18.10
C ALA A 349 36.62 -9.37 -18.35
N THR A 350 36.85 -8.49 -17.37
CA THR A 350 38.04 -7.64 -17.30
C THR A 350 39.33 -8.49 -17.28
N PRO A 351 40.52 -7.88 -17.48
CA PRO A 351 41.80 -8.60 -17.35
C PRO A 351 42.02 -9.29 -15.99
N GLU A 352 41.27 -8.87 -14.97
CA GLU A 352 41.29 -9.46 -13.63
C GLU A 352 40.35 -10.67 -13.48
N GLY A 353 39.56 -10.99 -14.50
CA GLY A 353 38.65 -12.12 -14.53
C GLY A 353 37.33 -11.87 -13.81
N LYS A 354 36.88 -10.61 -13.74
CA LYS A 354 35.59 -10.19 -13.14
C LYS A 354 34.81 -9.27 -14.07
N LEU A 355 33.50 -9.20 -13.91
CA LEU A 355 32.59 -8.31 -14.64
C LEU A 355 32.42 -6.99 -13.88
N THR A 356 32.44 -5.87 -14.60
CA THR A 356 31.97 -4.57 -14.10
C THR A 356 30.48 -4.45 -14.37
N GLU A 357 29.80 -3.44 -13.83
CA GLU A 357 28.36 -3.25 -14.07
C GLU A 357 28.04 -3.18 -15.57
N GLU A 358 28.76 -2.35 -16.31
CA GLU A 358 28.61 -2.22 -17.77
C GLU A 358 28.81 -3.55 -18.51
N THR A 359 29.82 -4.34 -18.14
CA THR A 359 30.09 -5.63 -18.83
C THR A 359 29.24 -6.78 -18.30
N PHE A 360 28.60 -6.61 -17.14
CA PHE A 360 27.62 -7.54 -16.61
C PHE A 360 26.30 -7.42 -17.36
N VAL A 361 25.85 -6.21 -17.68
CA VAL A 361 24.66 -5.99 -18.52
C VAL A 361 24.87 -6.62 -19.91
N GLU A 362 26.00 -6.36 -20.56
CA GLU A 362 26.31 -7.01 -21.85
C GLU A 362 26.42 -8.54 -21.76
N PHE A 363 26.86 -9.05 -20.61
CA PHE A 363 26.93 -10.49 -20.33
C PHE A 363 25.53 -11.09 -20.13
N TYR A 364 24.63 -10.37 -19.45
CA TYR A 364 23.25 -10.76 -19.23
C TYR A 364 22.48 -10.81 -20.56
N ASP A 365 22.55 -9.75 -21.37
CA ASP A 365 21.89 -9.67 -22.68
C ASP A 365 22.37 -10.79 -23.63
N GLU A 366 23.65 -11.17 -23.59
CA GLU A 366 24.16 -12.29 -24.40
C GLU A 366 23.60 -13.65 -23.94
N ILE A 367 23.31 -13.82 -22.65
CA ILE A 367 22.68 -15.06 -22.16
C ILE A 367 21.20 -15.07 -22.57
N ASP A 368 20.49 -13.96 -22.38
CA ASP A 368 19.08 -13.82 -22.72
C ASP A 368 18.83 -14.05 -24.23
N GLY A 369 19.69 -13.45 -25.08
CA GLY A 369 19.65 -13.65 -26.53
C GLY A 369 19.99 -15.07 -27.02
N LEU A 370 20.40 -16.02 -26.15
CA LEU A 370 20.49 -17.43 -26.53
C LEU A 370 19.12 -18.12 -26.57
N PHE A 371 18.13 -17.55 -25.89
CA PHE A 371 16.81 -18.13 -25.67
C PHE A 371 15.70 -17.40 -26.43
N GLU A 372 15.99 -16.21 -26.96
CA GLU A 372 15.17 -15.62 -28.01
C GLU A 372 15.25 -16.54 -29.25
N GLU A 373 14.36 -17.54 -29.34
CA GLU A 373 14.19 -18.33 -30.56
C GLU A 373 13.94 -17.37 -31.72
N ASP A 374 14.75 -17.49 -32.78
CA ASP A 374 14.51 -16.84 -34.07
C ASP A 374 13.12 -17.24 -34.60
N ASP A 375 12.06 -16.60 -34.10
CA ASP A 375 10.67 -16.76 -34.56
C ASP A 375 10.49 -16.20 -35.99
N ASP A 376 11.58 -15.73 -36.60
CA ASP A 376 11.69 -15.33 -38.00
C ASP A 376 11.95 -16.54 -38.93
N GLU A 377 11.11 -17.58 -38.87
CA GLU A 377 10.96 -18.54 -39.97
C GLU A 377 9.96 -18.00 -41.02
N ASP A 378 10.32 -16.90 -41.69
CA ASP A 378 9.84 -16.57 -43.03
C ASP A 378 10.92 -15.78 -43.79
N GLY A 379 11.81 -16.53 -44.43
CA GLY A 379 13.06 -16.03 -44.99
C GLY A 379 12.95 -14.96 -46.08
N GLU A 380 13.72 -13.89 -45.91
CA GLU A 380 14.31 -13.14 -47.01
C GLU A 380 15.85 -13.19 -46.93
N GLU A 381 16.44 -13.80 -47.95
CA GLU A 381 17.86 -13.94 -48.19
C GLU A 381 18.51 -12.55 -48.43
N VAL A 382 19.03 -11.91 -47.37
CA VAL A 382 19.70 -10.61 -47.50
C VAL A 382 21.15 -10.81 -47.95
N THR A 383 21.38 -10.52 -49.23
CA THR A 383 22.70 -10.48 -49.85
C THR A 383 23.60 -9.40 -49.23
N ALA A 384 24.80 -9.81 -48.80
CA ALA A 384 25.84 -8.96 -48.24
C ALA A 384 26.23 -7.77 -49.14
N ALA A 385 25.97 -6.55 -48.67
CA ALA A 385 26.47 -5.31 -49.25
C ALA A 385 27.48 -4.62 -48.30
N ALA A 386 28.53 -4.05 -48.90
CA ALA A 386 29.72 -3.53 -48.25
C ALA A 386 29.46 -2.39 -47.23
N PRO A 387 30.31 -2.25 -46.20
CA PRO A 387 30.15 -1.26 -45.14
C PRO A 387 30.33 0.16 -45.70
N THR A 388 29.28 0.95 -45.59
CA THR A 388 29.30 2.39 -45.85
C THR A 388 29.76 3.10 -44.58
N PRO A 389 30.61 4.14 -44.65
CA PRO A 389 31.12 4.83 -43.45
C PRO A 389 29.98 5.44 -42.62
N PRO A 390 30.10 5.47 -41.28
CA PRO A 390 29.07 5.97 -40.39
C PRO A 390 28.85 7.46 -40.63
N GLN A 391 27.77 7.78 -41.34
CA GLN A 391 27.18 9.11 -41.35
C GLN A 391 26.53 9.31 -39.99
N GLN A 392 27.02 10.30 -39.23
CA GLN A 392 26.41 10.77 -37.99
C GLN A 392 24.94 11.11 -38.29
N ALA A 393 24.05 10.21 -37.86
CA ALA A 393 22.61 10.39 -37.95
C ALA A 393 22.23 11.60 -37.11
N GLN A 394 21.70 12.64 -37.77
CA GLN A 394 21.02 13.69 -37.04
C GLN A 394 19.78 13.06 -36.38
N PRO A 395 19.49 13.38 -35.11
CA PRO A 395 18.35 12.82 -34.41
C PRO A 395 17.06 13.13 -35.17
N ASN A 396 16.26 12.10 -35.43
CA ASN A 396 15.00 12.15 -36.17
C ASN A 396 13.89 12.84 -35.35
N THR A 397 14.01 14.13 -35.08
CA THR A 397 12.98 14.92 -34.36
C THR A 397 11.60 14.82 -35.02
N ALA A 398 11.56 14.71 -36.36
CA ALA A 398 10.32 14.60 -37.13
C ALA A 398 9.52 13.30 -36.90
N MET A 399 10.14 12.24 -36.37
CA MET A 399 9.43 11.00 -36.05
C MET A 399 8.70 11.12 -34.71
N SER A 400 9.31 11.80 -33.74
CA SER A 400 8.72 11.99 -32.41
C SER A 400 7.45 12.84 -32.44
N GLU A 401 7.48 13.97 -33.15
CA GLU A 401 6.29 14.83 -33.32
C GLU A 401 5.10 14.09 -33.95
N ARG A 402 5.36 13.06 -34.76
CA ARG A 402 4.30 12.25 -35.36
C ARG A 402 3.61 11.36 -34.34
N VAL A 403 4.34 10.63 -33.52
CA VAL A 403 3.74 9.71 -32.53
C VAL A 403 2.88 10.49 -31.53
N LYS A 404 3.35 11.64 -31.04
CA LYS A 404 2.57 12.51 -30.17
C LYS A 404 1.30 13.03 -30.86
N GLY A 405 1.42 13.43 -32.13
CA GLY A 405 0.26 13.87 -32.93
C GLY A 405 -0.76 12.75 -33.16
N ASP A 406 -0.27 11.54 -33.45
CA ASP A 406 -1.09 10.33 -33.63
C ASP A 406 -1.79 9.95 -32.32
N PHE A 407 -1.08 10.03 -31.19
CA PHE A 407 -1.61 9.80 -29.85
C PHE A 407 -2.77 10.74 -29.50
N LEU A 408 -2.55 12.05 -29.65
CA LEU A 408 -3.59 13.05 -29.36
C LEU A 408 -4.79 12.90 -30.29
N SER A 409 -4.55 12.60 -31.56
CA SER A 409 -5.62 12.32 -32.52
C SER A 409 -6.43 11.08 -32.14
N PHE A 410 -5.76 10.06 -31.58
CA PHE A 410 -6.44 8.86 -31.10
C PHE A 410 -7.28 9.13 -29.85
N ILE A 411 -6.75 9.89 -28.88
CA ILE A 411 -7.53 10.34 -27.70
C ILE A 411 -8.77 11.12 -28.15
N ASP A 412 -8.64 12.04 -29.11
CA ASP A 412 -9.77 12.81 -29.62
C ASP A 412 -10.85 11.87 -30.22
N ILE A 413 -10.46 10.80 -30.92
CA ILE A 413 -11.41 9.79 -31.44
C ILE A 413 -12.11 9.04 -30.30
N VAL A 414 -11.36 8.57 -29.31
CA VAL A 414 -11.93 7.84 -28.15
C VAL A 414 -12.95 8.71 -27.42
N ILE A 415 -12.64 9.99 -27.19
CA ILE A 415 -13.55 10.94 -26.52
C ILE A 415 -14.76 11.30 -27.39
N GLU A 416 -14.62 11.35 -28.72
CA GLU A 416 -15.75 11.65 -29.62
C GLU A 416 -16.74 10.47 -29.75
N GLU A 417 -16.26 9.23 -29.62
CA GLU A 417 -17.09 8.03 -29.65
C GLU A 417 -17.75 7.73 -28.29
N ASP A 418 -17.11 8.13 -27.20
CA ASP A 418 -17.59 7.97 -25.84
C ASP A 418 -18.62 9.05 -25.45
N GLU A 419 -19.64 8.67 -24.69
CA GLU A 419 -20.58 9.63 -24.09
C GLU A 419 -20.00 10.29 -22.84
N GLU A 420 -18.96 9.70 -22.25
CA GLU A 420 -18.32 10.15 -21.01
C GLU A 420 -16.98 10.86 -21.26
N PRO A 421 -16.68 11.95 -20.54
CA PRO A 421 -15.45 12.70 -20.77
C PRO A 421 -14.21 11.95 -20.27
N CYS A 422 -13.05 12.30 -20.84
CA CYS A 422 -11.74 11.77 -20.45
C CYS A 422 -11.58 10.24 -20.60
N GLY A 423 -12.35 9.61 -21.47
CA GLY A 423 -12.23 8.17 -21.79
C GLY A 423 -12.76 7.24 -20.70
N PHE A 424 -13.73 7.70 -19.91
CA PHE A 424 -14.33 6.89 -18.84
C PHE A 424 -15.03 5.64 -19.39
N GLY A 425 -15.71 5.75 -20.52
CA GLY A 425 -16.34 4.66 -21.27
C GLY A 425 -15.45 4.07 -22.37
N ALA A 426 -14.14 4.36 -22.40
CA ALA A 426 -13.22 3.75 -23.35
C ALA A 426 -13.18 2.22 -23.20
N SER A 427 -13.27 1.50 -24.32
CA SER A 427 -13.25 0.04 -24.31
C SER A 427 -11.87 -0.50 -23.90
N GLU A 428 -11.79 -1.76 -23.47
CA GLU A 428 -10.50 -2.40 -23.14
C GLU A 428 -9.51 -2.36 -24.32
N ALA A 429 -10.01 -2.54 -25.55
CA ALA A 429 -9.19 -2.44 -26.75
C ALA A 429 -8.64 -1.02 -26.98
N ASP A 430 -9.45 0.01 -26.69
CA ASP A 430 -8.99 1.40 -26.78
C ASP A 430 -7.94 1.69 -25.71
N GLN A 431 -8.17 1.20 -24.48
CA GLN A 431 -7.23 1.34 -23.38
C GLN A 431 -5.88 0.68 -23.69
N GLU A 432 -5.90 -0.56 -24.22
CA GLU A 432 -4.70 -1.27 -24.66
C GLU A 432 -3.96 -0.50 -25.76
N GLN A 433 -4.69 0.05 -26.73
CA GLN A 433 -4.10 0.87 -27.79
C GLN A 433 -3.48 2.17 -27.25
N VAL A 434 -4.13 2.86 -26.31
CA VAL A 434 -3.56 4.02 -25.61
C VAL A 434 -2.24 3.63 -24.93
N LEU A 435 -2.24 2.54 -24.15
CA LEU A 435 -1.05 2.06 -23.43
C LEU A 435 0.10 1.72 -24.38
N ASN A 436 -0.19 1.09 -25.52
CA ASN A 436 0.81 0.75 -26.54
C ASN A 436 1.45 2.00 -27.16
N ILE A 437 0.65 3.04 -27.46
CA ILE A 437 1.18 4.30 -27.98
C ILE A 437 2.01 5.02 -26.90
N LEU A 438 1.56 5.01 -25.64
CA LEU A 438 2.27 5.60 -24.51
C LEU A 438 3.63 4.94 -24.28
N LYS A 439 3.74 3.61 -24.36
CA LYS A 439 5.03 2.90 -24.27
C LYS A 439 6.04 3.41 -25.31
N VAL A 440 5.59 3.65 -26.54
CA VAL A 440 6.44 4.22 -27.61
C VAL A 440 6.79 5.68 -27.32
N LEU A 441 5.86 6.45 -26.75
CA LEU A 441 6.04 7.87 -26.43
C LEU A 441 7.04 8.08 -25.28
N GLU A 442 6.98 7.24 -24.25
CA GLU A 442 7.86 7.28 -23.06
C GLU A 442 9.34 7.07 -23.42
N GLN A 443 9.61 6.25 -24.43
CA GLN A 443 10.96 5.97 -24.93
C GLN A 443 11.52 7.06 -25.86
N GLN A 444 10.73 8.09 -26.19
CA GLN A 444 11.18 9.09 -27.15
C GLN A 444 12.24 10.02 -26.59
N PRO A 445 13.22 10.44 -27.41
CA PRO A 445 14.24 11.40 -26.99
C PRO A 445 13.68 12.81 -26.75
N THR A 446 12.42 13.08 -27.07
CA THR A 446 11.73 14.33 -26.72
C THR A 446 11.19 14.35 -25.30
N ASN A 447 11.08 13.19 -24.65
CA ASN A 447 10.66 13.09 -23.26
C ASN A 447 11.68 13.85 -22.38
N MET A 448 11.24 14.93 -21.74
CA MET A 448 12.09 15.78 -20.90
C MET A 448 12.70 14.98 -19.74
N ILE A 449 12.04 13.92 -19.27
CA ILE A 449 12.53 13.04 -18.21
C ILE A 449 13.81 12.32 -18.66
N VAL A 450 13.79 11.77 -19.88
CA VAL A 450 14.95 11.12 -20.50
C VAL A 450 16.04 12.16 -20.80
N GLN A 451 15.67 13.32 -21.35
CA GLN A 451 16.64 14.38 -21.67
C GLN A 451 17.39 14.93 -20.45
N LYS A 452 16.71 15.01 -19.31
CA LYS A 452 17.27 15.51 -18.05
C LYS A 452 17.75 14.40 -17.13
N ASP A 453 17.72 13.14 -17.57
CA ASP A 453 18.16 12.00 -16.76
C ASP A 453 17.45 11.96 -15.39
N GLY A 454 16.13 12.10 -15.40
CA GLY A 454 15.29 12.15 -14.19
C GLY A 454 15.47 13.42 -13.34
N ASN A 455 16.31 14.38 -13.72
CA ASN A 455 16.50 15.65 -12.99
C ASN A 455 15.42 16.68 -13.38
N ILE A 456 14.16 16.35 -13.10
CA ILE A 456 13.02 17.24 -13.29
C ILE A 456 12.89 18.19 -12.10
N GLU A 457 12.74 19.49 -12.37
CA GLU A 457 12.51 20.51 -11.35
C GLU A 457 11.01 20.82 -11.26
N GLN A 458 10.52 21.28 -10.10
CA GLN A 458 9.12 21.70 -9.92
C GLN A 458 8.69 22.78 -10.94
N SER A 459 9.63 23.62 -11.38
CA SER A 459 9.36 24.66 -12.38
C SER A 459 9.01 24.10 -13.77
N ASP A 460 9.42 22.86 -14.08
CA ASP A 460 9.09 22.19 -15.34
C ASP A 460 7.61 21.73 -15.36
N LEU A 461 7.06 21.33 -14.21
CA LEU A 461 5.65 20.92 -14.10
C LEU A 461 4.69 22.07 -13.80
N ALA A 462 5.18 23.22 -13.34
CA ALA A 462 4.32 24.35 -12.99
C ALA A 462 3.47 24.80 -14.19
N GLY A 463 2.19 25.05 -13.92
CA GLY A 463 1.21 25.48 -14.92
C GLY A 463 -0.19 24.93 -14.68
N THR A 464 -1.08 25.28 -15.60
CA THR A 464 -2.45 24.76 -15.64
C THR A 464 -2.50 23.58 -16.60
N TRP A 465 -3.01 22.46 -16.09
CA TRP A 465 -3.14 21.19 -16.79
C TRP A 465 -4.59 20.77 -16.82
N GLU A 466 -5.04 20.22 -17.94
CA GLU A 466 -6.37 19.68 -18.13
C GLU A 466 -6.25 18.18 -18.36
N LEU A 467 -6.97 17.37 -17.58
CA LEU A 467 -7.05 15.94 -17.80
C LEU A 467 -7.79 15.72 -19.12
N ILE A 468 -7.13 15.02 -20.05
CA ILE A 468 -7.73 14.67 -21.34
C ILE A 468 -8.07 13.18 -21.41
N TYR A 469 -7.41 12.33 -20.63
CA TYR A 469 -7.67 10.89 -20.62
C TYR A 469 -7.24 10.27 -19.30
N THR A 470 -7.98 9.28 -18.81
CA THR A 470 -7.53 8.39 -17.74
C THR A 470 -8.07 6.96 -17.90
N SER A 471 -7.26 5.98 -17.51
CA SER A 471 -7.67 4.57 -17.38
C SER A 471 -7.94 4.17 -15.92
N SER A 472 -7.88 5.10 -14.96
CA SER A 472 -8.06 4.80 -13.54
C SER A 472 -9.44 4.20 -13.27
N SER A 473 -9.48 2.93 -12.84
CA SER A 473 -10.71 2.24 -12.41
C SER A 473 -11.38 2.98 -11.25
N ALA A 474 -10.60 3.46 -10.29
CA ALA A 474 -11.08 4.23 -9.15
C ALA A 474 -11.79 5.53 -9.57
N MET A 475 -11.23 6.30 -10.52
CA MET A 475 -11.93 7.51 -11.02
C MET A 475 -13.20 7.18 -11.81
N LYS A 476 -13.20 6.07 -12.56
CA LYS A 476 -14.38 5.59 -13.29
C LYS A 476 -15.49 5.18 -12.33
N PHE A 477 -15.16 4.38 -11.32
CA PHE A 477 -16.07 3.95 -10.26
C PHE A 477 -16.68 5.15 -9.52
N ASN A 478 -15.82 6.07 -9.08
CA ASN A 478 -16.22 7.29 -8.38
C ASN A 478 -16.91 8.34 -9.29
N LYS A 479 -16.98 8.10 -10.61
CA LYS A 479 -17.51 9.04 -11.60
C LYS A 479 -16.86 10.44 -11.46
N GLY A 480 -15.56 10.47 -11.22
CA GLY A 480 -14.80 11.69 -10.97
C GLY A 480 -13.60 11.49 -10.06
N LEU A 481 -12.86 12.57 -9.82
CA LEU A 481 -11.73 12.56 -8.87
C LEU A 481 -12.24 12.58 -7.43
N SER A 482 -13.23 13.42 -7.14
CA SER A 482 -13.76 13.57 -5.79
C SER A 482 -14.75 12.46 -5.40
N GLY A 483 -15.41 11.78 -6.34
CA GLY A 483 -16.53 10.88 -6.01
C GLY A 483 -17.89 11.59 -5.95
N ILE A 484 -17.90 12.92 -5.89
CA ILE A 484 -19.15 13.70 -5.83
C ILE A 484 -19.97 13.59 -7.12
N GLY A 485 -19.34 13.24 -8.25
CA GLY A 485 -20.06 12.98 -9.49
C GLY A 485 -21.12 11.89 -9.34
N GLY A 486 -20.83 10.84 -8.58
CA GLY A 486 -21.75 9.73 -8.31
C GLY A 486 -22.83 10.06 -7.28
N SER A 487 -22.53 10.88 -6.26
CA SER A 487 -23.45 11.16 -5.15
C SER A 487 -24.57 12.13 -5.50
N PHE A 488 -24.47 12.86 -6.62
CA PHE A 488 -25.51 13.81 -7.04
C PHE A 488 -26.46 13.19 -8.07
N PRO A 489 -27.79 13.32 -7.90
CA PRO A 489 -28.74 12.80 -8.88
C PRO A 489 -28.53 13.44 -10.27
N ASN A 490 -28.22 12.61 -11.27
CA ASN A 490 -27.81 13.04 -12.62
C ASN A 490 -26.52 13.87 -12.66
N GLY A 491 -25.69 13.78 -11.63
CA GLY A 491 -24.31 14.27 -11.64
C GLY A 491 -23.49 13.43 -12.61
N LYS A 492 -22.68 14.10 -13.41
CA LYS A 492 -21.68 13.48 -14.27
C LYS A 492 -20.37 14.24 -14.14
N PHE A 493 -19.27 13.51 -14.25
CA PHE A 493 -17.97 14.13 -14.45
C PHE A 493 -18.02 14.98 -15.73
N GLY A 494 -17.52 16.22 -15.65
CA GLY A 494 -17.45 17.13 -16.80
C GLY A 494 -16.00 17.35 -17.27
N SER A 495 -15.13 17.76 -16.35
CA SER A 495 -13.71 18.02 -16.65
C SER A 495 -12.89 18.09 -15.37
N LEU A 496 -11.61 17.75 -15.42
CA LEU A 496 -10.67 17.97 -14.32
C LEU A 496 -9.53 18.89 -14.79
N ARG A 497 -9.34 20.00 -14.05
CA ARG A 497 -8.18 20.89 -14.21
C ARG A 497 -7.30 20.79 -12.98
N GLN A 498 -5.99 20.82 -13.17
CA GLN A 498 -4.99 20.88 -12.12
C GLN A 498 -4.11 22.11 -12.32
N ASP A 499 -4.04 22.99 -11.33
CA ASP A 499 -3.09 24.10 -11.28
C ASP A 499 -1.95 23.72 -10.34
N LEU A 500 -0.74 23.59 -10.88
CA LEU A 500 0.49 23.38 -10.11
C LEU A 500 1.27 24.67 -10.01
N ILE A 501 1.40 25.20 -8.80
CA ILE A 501 2.15 26.41 -8.51
C ILE A 501 3.47 26.01 -7.86
N ALA A 502 4.59 26.29 -8.54
CA ALA A 502 5.92 26.14 -7.97
C ALA A 502 6.54 27.52 -7.75
N THR A 503 6.86 27.83 -6.50
CA THR A 503 7.72 28.97 -6.15
C THR A 503 8.98 28.46 -5.46
N LYS A 504 9.91 29.35 -5.13
CA LYS A 504 11.11 28.96 -4.38
C LYS A 504 10.80 28.38 -2.98
N PHE A 505 9.61 28.66 -2.43
CA PHE A 505 9.29 28.37 -1.02
C PHE A 505 8.01 27.58 -0.83
N LEU A 506 7.19 27.45 -1.87
CA LEU A 506 5.84 26.88 -1.79
C LEU A 506 5.56 26.11 -3.07
N SER A 507 4.94 24.95 -2.89
CA SER A 507 4.45 24.08 -3.94
C SER A 507 2.98 23.77 -3.70
N ASP A 508 2.13 24.69 -4.14
CA ASP A 508 0.69 24.59 -3.94
C ASP A 508 0.06 23.89 -5.16
N MET A 509 -0.95 23.06 -4.90
CA MET A 509 -1.72 22.36 -5.91
C MET A 509 -3.22 22.68 -5.74
N PHE A 510 -3.89 22.85 -6.88
CA PHE A 510 -5.34 23.02 -6.94
C PHE A 510 -5.92 22.12 -8.01
N TYR A 511 -6.74 21.14 -7.63
CA TYR A 511 -7.66 20.51 -8.58
C TYR A 511 -8.97 21.27 -8.61
N LYS A 512 -9.51 21.41 -9.81
CA LYS A 512 -10.83 21.94 -10.08
C LYS A 512 -11.58 20.97 -10.98
N GLU A 513 -12.46 20.20 -10.35
CA GLU A 513 -13.34 19.25 -11.00
C GLU A 513 -14.69 19.91 -11.29
N ARG A 514 -15.17 19.77 -12.52
CA ARG A 514 -16.50 20.23 -12.94
C ARG A 514 -17.47 19.05 -12.84
N ILE A 515 -18.53 19.22 -12.06
CA ILE A 515 -19.65 18.27 -12.01
C ILE A 515 -20.80 18.85 -12.84
N ASP A 516 -21.15 18.15 -13.91
CA ASP A 516 -22.25 18.52 -14.77
C ASP A 516 -23.56 17.88 -14.31
N VAL A 517 -24.58 18.71 -14.16
CA VAL A 517 -25.91 18.31 -13.68
C VAL A 517 -26.95 18.80 -14.67
N ASN A 518 -28.02 18.03 -14.90
CA ASN A 518 -29.13 18.46 -15.74
C ASN A 518 -30.25 19.08 -14.87
N PRO A 519 -30.60 20.37 -15.04
CA PRO A 519 -30.16 21.30 -16.09
C PRO A 519 -28.79 21.92 -15.80
N SER A 520 -28.03 22.25 -16.86
CA SER A 520 -26.63 22.74 -16.77
C SER A 520 -26.43 24.00 -15.93
N SER A 521 -27.50 24.72 -15.58
CA SER A 521 -27.47 25.80 -14.60
C SER A 521 -27.19 25.35 -13.16
N ALA A 522 -27.35 24.05 -12.88
CA ALA A 522 -27.07 23.43 -11.60
C ALA A 522 -25.67 22.83 -11.51
N SER A 523 -24.93 22.72 -12.63
CA SER A 523 -23.54 22.27 -12.65
C SER A 523 -22.66 23.17 -11.77
N PHE A 524 -21.78 22.57 -10.97
CA PHE A 524 -20.92 23.25 -10.01
C PHE A 524 -19.49 22.71 -10.07
N ASP A 525 -18.58 23.39 -9.38
CA ASP A 525 -17.18 23.00 -9.32
C ASP A 525 -16.85 22.45 -7.92
N VAL A 526 -16.12 21.35 -7.88
CA VAL A 526 -15.44 20.82 -6.69
C VAL A 526 -13.99 21.24 -6.78
N THR A 527 -13.44 21.78 -5.70
CA THR A 527 -12.04 22.19 -5.64
C THR A 527 -11.31 21.42 -4.55
N VAL A 528 -10.21 20.78 -4.91
CA VAL A 528 -9.29 20.12 -3.97
C VAL A 528 -8.04 20.99 -3.90
N ASN A 529 -7.66 21.41 -2.71
CA ASN A 529 -6.44 22.17 -2.46
C ASN A 529 -5.46 21.26 -1.71
N GLY A 530 -4.17 21.44 -1.96
CA GLY A 530 -3.13 20.68 -1.27
C GLY A 530 -1.75 21.22 -1.58
N VAL A 531 -0.76 20.45 -1.18
CA VAL A 531 0.65 20.67 -1.56
C VAL A 531 1.12 19.55 -2.45
N TRP A 532 2.24 19.77 -3.14
CA TRP A 532 2.85 18.74 -3.96
C TRP A 532 4.37 18.87 -3.97
N ASP A 533 5.06 17.74 -4.15
CA ASP A 533 6.51 17.69 -4.27
C ASP A 533 6.94 16.65 -5.32
N LEU A 534 8.22 16.69 -5.65
CA LEU A 534 8.84 15.73 -6.55
C LEU A 534 9.85 14.92 -5.78
N ARG A 535 9.69 13.60 -5.78
CA ARG A 535 10.64 12.67 -5.18
C ARG A 535 11.29 11.85 -6.26
N LYS A 536 12.59 11.66 -6.16
CA LYS A 536 13.28 10.66 -6.97
C LYS A 536 13.12 9.32 -6.26
N SER A 537 12.68 8.33 -7.00
CA SER A 537 12.51 6.98 -6.47
C SER A 537 12.93 5.97 -7.53
N VAL A 538 12.74 4.69 -7.22
CA VAL A 538 12.88 3.60 -8.16
C VAL A 538 11.48 3.05 -8.40
N SER A 539 11.07 2.96 -9.66
CA SER A 539 9.77 2.39 -9.99
C SER A 539 9.74 0.92 -9.58
N ILE A 540 8.74 0.52 -8.80
CA ILE A 540 8.62 -0.86 -8.32
C ILE A 540 8.42 -1.87 -9.46
N PHE A 541 7.86 -1.42 -10.59
CA PHE A 541 7.57 -2.29 -11.74
C PHE A 541 8.75 -2.46 -12.68
N THR A 542 9.57 -1.42 -12.86
CA THR A 542 10.65 -1.43 -13.86
C THR A 542 12.04 -1.50 -13.22
N GLY A 543 12.15 -1.25 -11.92
CA GLY A 543 13.43 -1.09 -11.23
C GLY A 543 14.25 0.10 -11.73
N GLN A 544 13.70 0.96 -12.60
CA GLN A 544 14.39 2.12 -13.14
C GLN A 544 14.17 3.36 -12.26
N PRO A 545 15.16 4.27 -12.19
CA PRO A 545 14.97 5.56 -11.55
C PRO A 545 13.77 6.30 -12.17
N THR A 546 12.83 6.72 -11.34
CA THR A 546 11.62 7.44 -11.73
C THR A 546 11.46 8.72 -10.92
N VAL A 547 10.67 9.65 -11.44
CA VAL A 547 10.28 10.86 -10.73
C VAL A 547 8.83 10.69 -10.30
N ILE A 548 8.60 10.72 -9.00
CA ILE A 548 7.27 10.61 -8.41
C ILE A 548 6.75 12.02 -8.13
N LEU A 549 5.57 12.33 -8.66
CA LEU A 549 4.76 13.45 -8.22
C LEU A 549 3.98 12.99 -6.98
N ASN A 550 4.37 13.51 -5.83
CA ASN A 550 3.65 13.30 -4.58
C ASN A 550 2.74 14.49 -4.34
N VAL A 551 1.50 14.19 -3.97
CA VAL A 551 0.39 15.11 -3.84
C VAL A 551 -0.27 14.83 -2.50
N GLU A 552 -0.39 15.86 -1.69
CA GLU A 552 -1.00 15.79 -0.37
C GLU A 552 -2.21 16.72 -0.36
N PRO A 553 -3.41 16.19 -0.65
CA PRO A 553 -4.65 16.94 -0.54
C PRO A 553 -4.88 17.38 0.92
N ASP A 554 -5.16 18.66 1.13
CA ASP A 554 -5.54 19.20 2.45
C ASP A 554 -7.06 19.31 2.58
N ARG A 555 -7.71 19.91 1.57
CA ARG A 555 -9.10 20.37 1.71
C ARG A 555 -9.91 20.25 0.43
N VAL A 556 -11.06 19.60 0.54
CA VAL A 556 -12.07 19.51 -0.52
C VAL A 556 -13.17 20.54 -0.25
N THR A 557 -13.56 21.29 -1.27
CA THR A 557 -14.62 22.31 -1.18
C THR A 557 -15.59 22.18 -2.34
N TYR A 558 -16.88 22.11 -2.04
CA TYR A 558 -17.95 22.04 -3.02
C TYR A 558 -19.17 22.82 -2.51
N GLY A 559 -19.62 23.82 -3.28
CA GLY A 559 -20.67 24.73 -2.85
C GLY A 559 -20.31 25.45 -1.54
N PRO A 560 -21.15 25.41 -0.49
CA PRO A 560 -20.86 25.98 0.82
C PRO A 560 -20.06 25.05 1.75
N THR A 561 -19.84 23.79 1.34
CA THR A 561 -19.22 22.75 2.18
C THR A 561 -17.71 22.73 1.96
N SER A 562 -16.96 22.57 3.06
CA SER A 562 -15.51 22.42 3.06
C SER A 562 -15.14 21.38 4.11
N THR A 563 -14.46 20.34 3.67
CA THR A 563 -14.04 19.18 4.50
C THR A 563 -12.55 18.96 4.34
N ARG A 564 -11.91 18.35 5.35
CA ARG A 564 -10.55 17.82 5.20
C ARG A 564 -10.55 16.70 4.14
N ALA A 565 -9.42 16.52 3.47
CA ALA A 565 -9.26 15.58 2.38
C ALA A 565 -8.76 14.19 2.83
N ASP A 566 -8.29 14.06 4.07
CA ASP A 566 -7.94 12.80 4.75
C ASP A 566 -9.06 11.74 4.67
N HIS A 567 -10.31 12.16 4.79
CA HIS A 567 -11.46 11.25 4.70
C HIS A 567 -11.90 10.91 3.26
N TRP A 568 -11.19 11.37 2.23
CA TRP A 568 -11.58 11.19 0.83
C TRP A 568 -10.78 10.09 0.15
N LYS A 569 -11.18 8.83 0.37
CA LYS A 569 -10.56 7.64 -0.24
C LYS A 569 -10.43 7.76 -1.78
N SER A 570 -11.39 8.42 -2.44
CA SER A 570 -11.38 8.68 -3.89
C SER A 570 -10.19 9.49 -4.40
N LEU A 571 -9.49 10.24 -3.53
CA LEU A 571 -8.28 10.99 -3.88
C LEU A 571 -7.00 10.13 -3.83
N GLY A 572 -7.05 8.95 -3.20
CA GLY A 572 -5.91 8.04 -3.08
C GLY A 572 -5.13 7.81 -4.39
N PRO A 573 -5.79 7.56 -5.54
CA PRO A 573 -5.11 7.32 -6.81
C PRO A 573 -4.24 8.47 -7.33
N VAL A 574 -4.44 9.71 -6.86
CA VAL A 574 -3.64 10.87 -7.31
C VAL A 574 -2.58 11.30 -6.31
N ASN A 575 -2.56 10.73 -5.10
CA ASN A 575 -1.60 11.09 -4.06
C ASN A 575 -0.16 10.78 -4.47
N ARG A 576 0.05 9.69 -5.22
CA ARG A 576 1.38 9.27 -5.64
C ARG A 576 1.36 8.77 -7.08
N LEU A 577 2.02 9.51 -7.96
CA LEU A 577 2.00 9.28 -9.39
C LEU A 577 3.41 9.26 -9.99
N ASP A 578 3.73 8.21 -10.74
CA ASP A 578 4.99 8.09 -11.48
C ASP A 578 4.92 8.95 -12.74
N LEU A 579 5.81 9.93 -12.87
CA LEU A 579 5.93 10.76 -14.06
C LEU A 579 6.66 9.97 -15.16
N SER A 580 5.93 9.48 -16.17
CA SER A 580 6.50 8.63 -17.22
C SER A 580 6.86 9.41 -18.49
N TYR A 581 6.12 10.47 -18.79
CA TYR A 581 6.42 11.36 -19.92
C TYR A 581 6.11 12.82 -19.58
N LEU A 582 7.04 13.71 -19.95
CA LEU A 582 6.86 15.15 -19.84
C LEU A 582 7.41 15.87 -21.08
N ASP A 583 6.62 16.80 -21.61
CA ASP A 583 7.01 17.75 -22.66
C ASP A 583 6.34 19.12 -22.39
N ASP A 584 6.51 20.09 -23.29
CA ASP A 584 6.04 21.48 -23.11
C ASP A 584 4.53 21.60 -22.84
N ASP A 585 3.71 20.74 -23.46
CA ASP A 585 2.23 20.80 -23.43
C ASP A 585 1.54 19.48 -23.10
N LEU A 586 2.28 18.40 -22.84
CA LEU A 586 1.73 17.07 -22.56
C LEU A 586 2.50 16.43 -21.40
N ARG A 587 1.75 15.84 -20.49
CA ARG A 587 2.29 15.09 -19.35
C ARG A 587 1.51 13.80 -19.17
N VAL A 588 2.24 12.70 -18.98
CA VAL A 588 1.68 11.39 -18.68
C VAL A 588 2.20 10.94 -17.34
N MET A 589 1.28 10.47 -16.50
CA MET A 589 1.56 9.95 -15.18
C MET A 589 0.95 8.56 -15.04
N ARG A 590 1.61 7.66 -14.31
CA ARG A 590 1.15 6.31 -14.01
C ARG A 590 0.85 6.16 -12.53
N GLY A 591 -0.10 5.29 -12.19
CA GLY A 591 -0.34 4.90 -10.80
C GLY A 591 0.84 4.11 -10.25
N CYS A 592 1.25 4.37 -9.00
CA CYS A 592 2.34 3.62 -8.38
C CYS A 592 1.97 2.18 -8.01
N THR A 593 0.67 1.85 -7.92
CA THR A 593 0.16 0.50 -7.61
C THR A 593 -0.27 -0.29 -8.84
N SER A 594 -0.41 0.37 -10.00
CA SER A 594 -0.79 -0.27 -11.25
C SER A 594 -0.22 0.49 -12.43
N SER A 595 0.65 -0.19 -13.20
CA SER A 595 1.21 0.38 -14.42
C SER A 595 0.15 0.65 -15.50
N GLU A 596 -1.01 0.01 -15.42
CA GLU A 596 -2.13 0.18 -16.36
C GLU A 596 -2.94 1.44 -16.06
N THR A 597 -2.87 1.95 -14.83
CA THR A 597 -3.52 3.21 -14.44
C THR A 597 -2.70 4.38 -14.99
N VAL A 598 -3.26 5.12 -15.95
CA VAL A 598 -2.63 6.28 -16.56
C VAL A 598 -3.50 7.52 -16.42
N PHE A 599 -2.83 8.67 -16.28
CA PHE A 599 -3.43 9.99 -16.31
C PHE A 599 -2.70 10.85 -17.34
N VAL A 600 -3.43 11.31 -18.34
CA VAL A 600 -2.88 12.11 -19.44
C VAL A 600 -3.40 13.54 -19.31
N PHE A 601 -2.47 14.47 -19.12
CA PHE A 601 -2.74 15.88 -18.93
C PHE A 601 -2.18 16.72 -20.06
N LYS A 602 -2.96 17.69 -20.53
CA LYS A 602 -2.55 18.68 -21.52
C LYS A 602 -2.44 20.05 -20.88
N LYS A 603 -1.39 20.79 -21.20
CA LYS A 603 -1.18 22.15 -20.68
C LYS A 603 -2.12 23.15 -21.37
N VAL A 604 -2.69 24.07 -20.61
CA VAL A 604 -3.69 25.07 -21.06
C VAL A 604 -3.11 26.46 -21.28
#